data_AF-A0A382XI48-F1
#
_entry.id   AF-A0A382XI48-F1
#
_cell.length_a   1.000
_cell.length_b   1.000
_cell.length_c   1.000
_cell.angle_alpha   90.00
_cell.angle_beta   90.00
_cell.angle_gamma   90.00
#
_symmetry.space_group_name_H-M   'P 1'
#
loop_
_entity.id
_entity.type
_entity.pdbx_description
1 polymer ?
#
loop_
_entity_poly.entity_id
_entity_poly.type
_entity_poly.pdbx_seq_one_letter_code
_entity_poly.pdbx_strand_id
1 'polypeptide(L)'
;RFAPLNSWPDNGNLDKARRLLWPVKQKYGKRISWADLLILAGNVAIESMGGKTFGFGGGRSDIWAPEEDIYWGKESEWLGNKRYTGERDLEKPLGAVQMGLIYVNPEGPDGNPDPLASAKDIRETFSRMAMNDEETVALTAGGHTFGKAHGAGDSDLVGTEPEGAPIEEMGFGWKNAHGSGKGRDSITSGLEGAWTPNPTKWDNGYFDLLFGYEWELVKSPAGAYQWQAVGPEEKDLAPDAEDGSVRVPTMMTTADMAMREDPIYKEISK
;
A
#
# COMPACT_ATOMS: atom_id res chain seq x y z
N ARG A 1 2.23 -16.18 -1.58
CA ARG A 1 3.40 -16.31 -2.49
C ARG A 1 3.06 -16.95 -3.84
N PHE A 2 1.86 -17.51 -3.98
CA PHE A 2 1.36 -18.14 -5.20
C PHE A 2 0.30 -17.23 -5.86
N ALA A 3 -0.14 -17.63 -7.05
CA ALA A 3 -1.29 -17.05 -7.72
C ALA A 3 -2.59 -17.19 -6.88
N PRO A 4 -3.60 -16.32 -7.09
CA PRO A 4 -3.52 -15.09 -7.88
C PRO A 4 -2.81 -13.97 -7.11
N LEU A 5 -2.68 -14.08 -5.79
CA LEU A 5 -2.18 -13.01 -4.90
C LEU A 5 -0.78 -12.52 -5.28
N ASN A 6 0.12 -13.39 -5.73
CA ASN A 6 1.48 -12.98 -6.12
C ASN A 6 1.53 -12.00 -7.31
N SER A 7 0.41 -11.81 -8.01
CA SER A 7 0.28 -11.06 -9.25
C SER A 7 -0.87 -10.04 -9.24
N TRP A 8 -1.52 -9.86 -8.09
CA TRP A 8 -2.49 -8.78 -7.93
C TRP A 8 -1.82 -7.41 -8.16
N PRO A 9 -2.52 -6.44 -8.80
CA PRO A 9 -2.01 -5.08 -8.98
C PRO A 9 -1.51 -4.45 -7.67
N ASP A 10 -2.26 -4.62 -6.58
CA ASP A 10 -1.92 -4.03 -5.27
C ASP A 10 -0.72 -4.71 -4.59
N ASN A 11 -0.35 -5.91 -5.07
CA ASN A 11 0.87 -6.60 -4.64
C ASN A 11 2.07 -6.30 -5.56
N GLY A 12 1.96 -5.26 -6.40
CA GLY A 12 3.02 -4.75 -7.26
C GLY A 12 4.35 -4.62 -6.51
N ASN A 13 5.42 -5.13 -7.12
CA ASN A 13 6.78 -5.16 -6.58
C ASN A 13 7.01 -5.92 -5.25
N LEU A 14 5.98 -6.51 -4.63
CA LEU A 14 6.18 -7.37 -3.46
C LEU A 14 6.87 -8.70 -3.81
N ASP A 15 6.96 -9.07 -5.09
CA ASP A 15 7.87 -10.12 -5.58
C ASP A 15 9.33 -9.81 -5.25
N LYS A 16 9.78 -8.55 -5.40
CA LYS A 16 11.13 -8.09 -5.01
C LYS A 16 11.30 -8.13 -3.50
N ALA A 17 10.33 -7.61 -2.75
CA ALA A 17 10.36 -7.61 -1.29
C ALA A 17 10.52 -9.03 -0.71
N ARG A 18 9.72 -9.99 -1.20
CA ARG A 18 9.84 -11.41 -0.80
C ARG A 18 11.20 -11.99 -1.18
N ARG A 19 11.76 -11.64 -2.34
CA ARG A 19 13.06 -12.16 -2.77
C ARG A 19 14.21 -11.67 -1.89
N LEU A 20 14.15 -10.45 -1.37
CA LEU A 20 15.16 -9.93 -0.43
C LEU A 20 15.27 -10.78 0.84
N LEU A 21 14.19 -11.46 1.24
CA LEU A 21 14.17 -12.37 2.38
C LEU A 21 14.68 -13.78 2.07
N TRP A 22 14.96 -14.12 0.81
CA TRP A 22 15.44 -15.45 0.42
C TRP A 22 16.71 -15.88 1.16
N PRO A 23 17.77 -15.06 1.28
CA PRO A 23 18.97 -15.46 2.03
C PRO A 23 18.67 -15.81 3.50
N VAL A 24 17.74 -15.09 4.14
CA VAL A 24 17.28 -15.39 5.51
C VAL A 24 16.53 -16.72 5.52
N LYS A 25 15.58 -16.90 4.60
CA LYS A 25 14.83 -18.17 4.46
C LYS A 25 15.76 -19.36 4.23
N GLN A 26 16.77 -19.20 3.36
CA GLN A 26 17.75 -20.24 3.04
C GLN A 26 18.58 -20.60 4.26
N LYS A 27 19.06 -19.60 5.01
CA LYS A 27 19.86 -19.80 6.24
C LYS A 27 19.11 -20.59 7.31
N TYR A 28 17.84 -20.28 7.54
CA TYR A 28 17.05 -20.93 8.61
C TYR A 28 16.27 -22.15 8.13
N GLY A 29 16.14 -22.35 6.81
CA GLY A 29 15.51 -23.52 6.20
C GLY A 29 14.13 -23.79 6.79
N LYS A 30 13.90 -25.03 7.26
CA LYS A 30 12.63 -25.47 7.85
C LYS A 30 12.34 -24.93 9.26
N ARG A 31 13.26 -24.19 9.87
CA ARG A 31 13.06 -23.64 11.22
C ARG A 31 12.16 -22.40 11.24
N ILE A 32 11.87 -21.83 10.07
CA ILE A 32 10.91 -20.75 9.88
C ILE A 32 10.20 -20.93 8.54
N SER A 33 8.87 -20.83 8.53
CA SER A 33 8.06 -20.83 7.32
C SER A 33 8.18 -19.48 6.59
N TRP A 34 7.84 -19.43 5.31
CA TRP A 34 7.62 -18.15 4.64
C TRP A 34 6.48 -17.37 5.29
N ALA A 35 5.39 -18.05 5.66
CA ALA A 35 4.26 -17.41 6.32
C ALA A 35 4.66 -16.63 7.59
N ASP A 36 5.47 -17.22 8.47
CA ASP A 36 5.97 -16.51 9.66
C ASP A 36 7.06 -15.49 9.32
N LEU A 37 7.95 -15.79 8.38
CA LEU A 37 9.05 -14.89 8.01
C LEU A 37 8.54 -13.56 7.44
N LEU A 38 7.47 -13.58 6.64
CA LEU A 38 6.91 -12.37 6.05
C LEU A 38 6.35 -11.42 7.13
N ILE A 39 5.63 -11.97 8.11
CA ILE A 39 5.08 -11.18 9.22
C ILE A 39 6.19 -10.71 10.16
N LEU A 40 7.14 -11.60 10.49
CA LEU A 40 8.27 -11.26 11.34
C LEU A 40 9.14 -10.15 10.75
N ALA A 41 9.34 -10.14 9.42
CA ALA A 41 10.06 -9.07 8.74
C ALA A 41 9.37 -7.72 8.91
N GLY A 42 8.03 -7.68 8.86
CA GLY A 42 7.24 -6.47 9.15
C GLY A 42 7.40 -6.00 10.60
N ASN A 43 7.28 -6.90 11.58
CA ASN A 43 7.51 -6.56 12.99
C ASN A 43 8.92 -5.98 13.24
N VAL A 44 9.95 -6.65 12.71
CA VAL A 44 11.34 -6.20 12.87
C VAL A 44 11.60 -4.89 12.13
N ALA A 45 10.92 -4.62 11.01
CA ALA A 45 10.98 -3.33 10.33
C ALA A 45 10.46 -2.21 11.24
N ILE A 46 9.29 -2.37 11.84
CA ILE A 46 8.70 -1.42 12.81
C ILE A 46 9.66 -1.19 13.98
N GLU A 47 10.17 -2.25 14.59
CA GLU A 47 11.11 -2.17 15.73
C GLU A 47 12.41 -1.46 15.35
N SER A 48 12.97 -1.75 14.16
CA SER A 48 14.22 -1.14 13.72
C SER A 48 14.11 0.35 13.39
N MET A 49 12.91 0.82 13.05
CA MET A 49 12.59 2.23 12.82
C MET A 49 12.12 2.96 14.10
N GLY A 50 12.19 2.30 15.27
CA GLY A 50 11.88 2.89 16.58
C GLY A 50 10.42 2.75 17.03
N GLY A 51 9.57 2.09 16.24
CA GLY A 51 8.22 1.71 16.64
C GLY A 51 8.24 0.57 17.65
N LYS A 52 7.15 0.41 18.41
CA LYS A 52 6.98 -0.71 19.35
C LYS A 52 5.92 -1.67 18.82
N THR A 53 6.27 -2.96 18.75
CA THR A 53 5.31 -4.02 18.47
C THR A 53 4.69 -4.50 19.78
N PHE A 54 3.44 -4.98 19.72
CA PHE A 54 2.78 -5.55 20.89
C PHE A 54 3.32 -6.95 21.23
N GLY A 55 3.67 -7.73 20.20
CA GLY A 55 4.23 -9.07 20.33
C GLY A 55 4.27 -9.79 18.99
N PHE A 56 4.82 -11.00 18.98
CA PHE A 56 4.87 -11.87 17.80
C PHE A 56 4.64 -13.34 18.20
N GLY A 57 3.73 -14.01 17.49
CA GLY A 57 3.49 -15.44 17.59
C GLY A 57 3.77 -16.12 16.25
N GLY A 58 4.72 -17.07 16.25
CA GLY A 58 4.97 -17.97 15.12
C GLY A 58 4.07 -19.21 15.17
N GLY A 59 4.22 -20.09 14.18
CA GLY A 59 3.48 -21.34 14.05
C GLY A 59 2.70 -21.47 12.75
N ARG A 60 2.74 -20.46 11.86
CA ARG A 60 2.08 -20.56 10.55
C ARG A 60 2.84 -21.56 9.70
N SER A 61 2.13 -22.56 9.19
CA SER A 61 2.73 -23.54 8.28
C SER A 61 2.74 -22.99 6.85
N ASP A 62 3.80 -23.30 6.11
CA ASP A 62 3.79 -23.03 4.66
C ASP A 62 2.84 -24.00 3.95
N ILE A 63 2.08 -23.47 3.01
CA ILE A 63 1.38 -24.26 1.98
C ILE A 63 2.25 -24.36 0.71
N TRP A 64 1.88 -25.29 -0.16
CA TRP A 64 2.67 -25.69 -1.32
C TRP A 64 1.96 -25.46 -2.67
N ALA A 65 0.72 -25.02 -2.62
CA ALA A 65 -0.13 -24.66 -3.74
C ALA A 65 -1.00 -23.47 -3.31
N PRO A 66 -1.56 -22.69 -4.25
CA PRO A 66 -2.58 -21.71 -3.93
C PRO A 66 -3.83 -22.38 -3.34
N GLU A 67 -4.59 -21.63 -2.55
CA GLU A 67 -5.91 -22.04 -2.09
C GLU A 67 -6.91 -21.86 -3.25
N GLU A 68 -7.66 -22.91 -3.57
CA GLU A 68 -8.61 -22.93 -4.71
C GLU A 68 -10.05 -22.64 -4.28
N ASP A 69 -10.32 -22.62 -2.98
CA ASP A 69 -11.64 -22.44 -2.38
C ASP A 69 -11.97 -20.98 -2.05
N ILE A 70 -11.07 -20.04 -2.38
CA ILE A 70 -11.29 -18.62 -2.15
C ILE A 70 -11.91 -17.94 -3.37
N TYR A 71 -13.12 -17.42 -3.18
CA TYR A 71 -13.81 -16.59 -4.17
C TYR A 71 -13.45 -15.11 -4.00
N TRP A 72 -12.66 -14.57 -4.94
CA TRP A 72 -12.19 -13.17 -4.93
C TRP A 72 -13.11 -12.18 -5.66
N GLY A 73 -14.20 -12.66 -6.25
CA GLY A 73 -15.13 -11.87 -7.07
C GLY A 73 -15.34 -12.46 -8.45
N LYS A 74 -16.36 -11.98 -9.17
CA LYS A 74 -16.75 -12.46 -10.51
C LYS A 74 -16.13 -11.67 -11.65
N GLU A 75 -15.33 -10.66 -11.33
CA GLU A 75 -14.64 -9.86 -12.34
C GLU A 75 -13.61 -10.71 -13.09
N SER A 76 -13.56 -10.51 -14.41
CA SER A 76 -12.63 -11.19 -15.32
C SER A 76 -11.40 -10.34 -15.64
N GLU A 77 -11.33 -9.11 -15.11
CA GLU A 77 -10.28 -8.14 -15.37
C GLU A 77 -9.79 -7.53 -14.06
N TRP A 78 -8.48 -7.25 -13.98
CA TRP A 78 -7.89 -6.54 -12.85
C TRP A 78 -8.50 -5.16 -12.68
N LEU A 79 -8.66 -4.75 -11.43
CA LEU A 79 -9.30 -3.49 -11.02
C LEU A 79 -10.77 -3.36 -11.47
N GLY A 80 -11.36 -4.42 -12.02
CA GLY A 80 -12.79 -4.46 -12.32
C GLY A 80 -13.63 -4.32 -11.07
N ASN A 81 -14.80 -3.70 -11.24
CA ASN A 81 -15.81 -3.56 -10.21
C ASN A 81 -17.17 -4.05 -10.75
N LYS A 82 -17.55 -5.29 -10.40
CA LYS A 82 -18.90 -5.85 -10.64
C LYS A 82 -19.51 -6.38 -9.35
N ARG A 83 -19.10 -5.82 -8.21
CA ARG A 83 -19.35 -6.37 -6.88
C ARG A 83 -20.27 -5.55 -6.00
N TYR A 84 -20.80 -4.45 -6.52
CA TYR A 84 -21.79 -3.64 -5.81
C TYR A 84 -23.20 -3.85 -6.36
N THR A 85 -24.18 -3.72 -5.48
CA THR A 85 -25.60 -3.61 -5.79
C THR A 85 -26.22 -2.47 -4.99
N GLY A 86 -27.47 -2.08 -5.30
CA GLY A 86 -28.14 -1.00 -4.59
C GLY A 86 -27.40 0.33 -4.71
N GLU A 87 -27.28 1.06 -3.59
CA GLU A 87 -26.53 2.32 -3.56
C GLU A 87 -25.01 2.07 -3.55
N ARG A 88 -24.54 1.19 -2.66
CA ARG A 88 -23.13 0.75 -2.59
C ARG A 88 -22.97 -0.48 -1.68
N ASP A 89 -23.86 -1.47 -1.83
CA ASP A 89 -23.81 -2.71 -1.05
C ASP A 89 -22.79 -3.69 -1.65
N LEU A 90 -21.64 -3.85 -0.98
CA LEU A 90 -20.57 -4.75 -1.43
C LEU A 90 -21.01 -6.23 -1.30
N GLU A 91 -20.80 -7.01 -2.35
CA GLU A 91 -21.13 -8.44 -2.43
C GLU A 91 -20.45 -9.22 -1.30
N LYS A 92 -21.20 -10.05 -0.58
CA LYS A 92 -20.62 -11.00 0.39
C LYS A 92 -20.13 -12.24 -0.36
N PRO A 93 -18.95 -12.80 -0.04
CA PRO A 93 -18.12 -12.55 1.15
C PRO A 93 -16.95 -11.57 0.91
N LEU A 94 -16.99 -10.72 -0.13
CA LEU A 94 -15.83 -9.93 -0.54
C LEU A 94 -15.45 -8.86 0.49
N GLY A 95 -14.15 -8.65 0.70
CA GLY A 95 -13.60 -7.64 1.60
C GLY A 95 -12.93 -6.45 0.93
N ALA A 96 -13.00 -6.33 -0.41
CA ALA A 96 -12.32 -5.30 -1.18
C ALA A 96 -13.20 -4.69 -2.27
N VAL A 97 -12.96 -3.43 -2.63
CA VAL A 97 -13.81 -2.64 -3.56
C VAL A 97 -13.58 -2.96 -5.04
N GLN A 98 -12.43 -3.51 -5.40
CA GLN A 98 -12.07 -3.86 -6.78
C GLN A 98 -11.26 -5.15 -6.83
N MET A 99 -11.28 -5.84 -7.98
CA MET A 99 -10.55 -7.08 -8.17
C MET A 99 -9.04 -6.83 -8.15
N GLY A 100 -8.33 -7.52 -7.25
CA GLY A 100 -6.89 -7.39 -7.13
C GLY A 100 -6.40 -6.26 -6.22
N LEU A 101 -7.30 -5.59 -5.49
CA LEU A 101 -6.95 -4.68 -4.39
C LEU A 101 -7.08 -5.38 -3.02
N ILE A 102 -6.32 -4.93 -2.03
CA ILE A 102 -6.41 -5.45 -0.65
C ILE A 102 -7.67 -4.95 0.05
N TYR A 103 -7.96 -3.64 0.00
CA TYR A 103 -9.14 -3.03 0.64
C TYR A 103 -9.85 -2.07 -0.32
N VAL A 104 -9.30 -0.87 -0.47
CA VAL A 104 -9.91 0.26 -1.19
C VAL A 104 -8.99 0.75 -2.30
N ASN A 105 -9.55 1.53 -3.23
CA ASN A 105 -8.76 2.24 -4.22
C ASN A 105 -8.12 3.48 -3.56
N PRO A 106 -6.79 3.66 -3.61
CA PRO A 106 -6.11 4.77 -2.95
C PRO A 106 -6.42 6.13 -3.59
N GLU A 107 -6.85 6.16 -4.85
CA GLU A 107 -7.32 7.38 -5.53
C GLU A 107 -8.76 7.75 -5.14
N GLY A 108 -9.49 6.84 -4.47
CA GLY A 108 -10.90 6.99 -4.09
C GLY A 108 -11.83 6.09 -4.93
N PRO A 109 -13.14 6.04 -4.57
CA PRO A 109 -14.11 5.16 -5.21
C PRO A 109 -14.08 5.24 -6.73
N ASP A 110 -13.77 4.11 -7.39
CA ASP A 110 -13.73 4.01 -8.85
C ASP A 110 -12.76 5.02 -9.52
N GLY A 111 -11.71 5.44 -8.79
CA GLY A 111 -10.73 6.43 -9.22
C GLY A 111 -11.16 7.89 -9.06
N ASN A 112 -12.30 8.14 -8.40
CA ASN A 112 -12.78 9.49 -8.10
C ASN A 112 -12.22 9.98 -6.74
N PRO A 113 -11.46 11.09 -6.70
CA PRO A 113 -10.79 11.58 -5.50
C PRO A 113 -11.73 12.32 -4.54
N ASP A 114 -12.73 11.61 -4.03
CA ASP A 114 -13.65 12.06 -2.98
C ASP A 114 -13.29 11.40 -1.64
N PRO A 115 -12.71 12.15 -0.68
CA PRO A 115 -12.32 11.62 0.62
C PRO A 115 -13.49 11.09 1.46
N LEU A 116 -14.67 11.72 1.38
CA LEU A 116 -15.85 11.30 2.17
C LEU A 116 -16.46 10.03 1.60
N ALA A 117 -16.46 9.88 0.27
CA ALA A 117 -16.86 8.64 -0.36
C ALA A 117 -15.84 7.52 -0.08
N SER A 118 -14.53 7.84 -0.10
CA SER A 118 -13.46 6.90 0.27
C SER A 118 -13.61 6.40 1.71
N ALA A 119 -13.95 7.27 2.66
CA ALA A 119 -14.18 6.90 4.06
C ALA A 119 -15.23 5.79 4.24
N LYS A 120 -16.29 5.81 3.44
CA LYS A 120 -17.35 4.77 3.47
C LYS A 120 -16.81 3.42 3.01
N ASP A 121 -16.03 3.40 1.93
CA ASP A 121 -15.39 2.18 1.43
C ASP A 121 -14.37 1.64 2.42
N ILE A 122 -13.56 2.53 3.03
CA ILE A 122 -12.58 2.16 4.06
C ILE A 122 -13.31 1.49 5.22
N ARG A 123 -14.35 2.14 5.76
CA ARG A 123 -15.11 1.62 6.90
C ARG A 123 -15.72 0.24 6.63
N GLU A 124 -16.35 0.08 5.48
CA GLU A 124 -16.98 -1.19 5.10
C GLU A 124 -15.95 -2.31 4.92
N THR A 125 -14.86 -2.04 4.20
CA THR A 125 -13.84 -3.06 3.90
C THR A 125 -13.03 -3.45 5.13
N PHE A 126 -12.63 -2.50 5.98
CA PHE A 126 -11.95 -2.79 7.24
C PHE A 126 -12.86 -3.53 8.23
N SER A 127 -14.14 -3.16 8.31
CA SER A 127 -15.13 -3.88 9.13
C SER A 127 -15.26 -5.35 8.70
N ARG A 128 -15.27 -5.63 7.39
CA ARG A 128 -15.26 -7.01 6.85
C ARG A 128 -13.96 -7.76 7.12
N MET A 129 -12.89 -7.05 7.44
CA MET A 129 -11.61 -7.61 7.89
C MET A 129 -11.42 -7.46 9.41
N ALA A 130 -12.53 -7.33 10.14
CA ALA A 130 -12.61 -7.34 11.59
C ALA A 130 -11.87 -6.18 12.30
N MET A 131 -11.78 -5.02 11.66
CA MET A 131 -11.25 -3.79 12.26
C MET A 131 -12.36 -2.74 12.42
N ASN A 132 -12.42 -2.13 13.60
CA ASN A 132 -13.31 -1.00 13.88
C ASN A 132 -12.69 0.34 13.44
N ASP A 133 -13.38 1.47 13.69
CA ASP A 133 -12.92 2.80 13.27
C ASP A 133 -11.56 3.20 13.90
N GLU A 134 -11.34 2.93 15.20
CA GLU A 134 -10.09 3.26 15.89
C GLU A 134 -8.92 2.42 15.37
N GLU A 135 -9.15 1.11 15.19
CA GLU A 135 -8.16 0.19 14.64
C GLU A 135 -7.81 0.56 13.19
N THR A 136 -8.80 1.01 12.41
CA THR A 136 -8.63 1.44 11.01
C THR A 136 -7.76 2.69 10.91
N VAL A 137 -8.02 3.71 11.75
CA VAL A 137 -7.20 4.93 11.82
C VAL A 137 -5.78 4.57 12.26
N ALA A 138 -5.63 3.75 13.31
CA ALA A 138 -4.33 3.34 13.83
C ALA A 138 -3.50 2.55 12.80
N LEU A 139 -4.12 1.64 12.04
CA LEU A 139 -3.44 0.87 11.00
C LEU A 139 -3.04 1.75 9.81
N THR A 140 -3.92 2.62 9.35
CA THR A 140 -3.66 3.50 8.21
C THR A 140 -2.55 4.49 8.54
N ALA A 141 -2.73 5.29 9.60
CA ALA A 141 -1.74 6.28 10.00
C ALA A 141 -0.43 5.66 10.47
N GLY A 142 -0.50 4.56 11.25
CA GLY A 142 0.69 3.86 11.72
C GLY A 142 1.49 3.23 10.58
N GLY A 143 0.82 2.69 9.56
CA GLY A 143 1.47 2.17 8.35
C GLY A 143 2.11 3.28 7.53
N HIS A 144 1.33 4.32 7.20
CA HIS A 144 1.77 5.45 6.38
C HIS A 144 2.67 6.45 7.12
N THR A 145 2.99 6.21 8.40
CA THR A 145 4.11 6.90 9.06
C THR A 145 5.46 6.54 8.41
N PHE A 146 5.53 5.38 7.75
CA PHE A 146 6.73 4.87 7.12
C PHE A 146 6.65 4.85 5.58
N GLY A 147 7.81 4.93 4.95
CA GLY A 147 7.99 4.66 3.54
C GLY A 147 7.39 5.70 2.60
N LYS A 148 7.07 5.25 1.38
CA LYS A 148 6.57 6.08 0.29
C LYS A 148 5.81 5.27 -0.74
N ALA A 149 5.00 5.95 -1.55
CA ALA A 149 4.47 5.44 -2.81
C ALA A 149 5.50 5.55 -3.96
N HIS A 150 5.27 4.82 -5.05
CA HIS A 150 6.15 4.76 -6.22
C HIS A 150 5.36 4.86 -7.54
N GLY A 151 5.65 5.91 -8.30
CA GLY A 151 4.92 6.38 -9.48
C GLY A 151 5.77 7.39 -10.26
N ALA A 152 7.05 7.10 -10.41
CA ALA A 152 8.06 8.02 -10.98
C ALA A 152 7.80 8.44 -12.44
N GLY A 153 6.98 7.71 -13.18
CA GLY A 153 6.65 8.02 -14.57
C GLY A 153 5.52 7.15 -15.11
N ASP A 154 5.41 7.14 -16.44
CA ASP A 154 4.34 6.45 -17.17
C ASP A 154 4.18 4.97 -16.77
N SER A 155 2.98 4.61 -16.27
CA SER A 155 2.66 3.25 -15.85
C SER A 155 2.67 2.25 -16.99
N ASP A 156 2.51 2.69 -18.24
CA ASP A 156 2.54 1.83 -19.43
C ASP A 156 3.95 1.25 -19.68
N LEU A 157 4.99 1.79 -19.01
CA LEU A 157 6.35 1.27 -19.03
C LEU A 157 6.58 0.11 -18.05
N VAL A 158 5.58 -0.25 -17.24
CA VAL A 158 5.62 -1.39 -16.33
C VAL A 158 5.10 -2.63 -17.03
N GLY A 159 5.96 -3.63 -17.19
CA GLY A 159 5.62 -4.91 -17.82
C GLY A 159 4.69 -5.80 -16.99
N THR A 160 4.41 -6.97 -17.53
CA THR A 160 3.47 -7.95 -16.99
C THR A 160 3.80 -8.41 -15.56
N GLU A 161 2.75 -8.69 -14.79
CA GLU A 161 2.79 -9.29 -13.46
C GLU A 161 3.48 -10.68 -13.44
N PRO A 162 3.92 -11.19 -12.27
CA PRO A 162 4.76 -12.39 -12.18
C PRO A 162 4.25 -13.65 -12.88
N GLU A 163 2.94 -13.92 -12.86
CA GLU A 163 2.37 -15.11 -13.53
C GLU A 163 2.29 -14.97 -15.06
N GLY A 164 2.32 -13.75 -15.59
CA GLY A 164 2.37 -13.48 -17.03
C GLY A 164 3.78 -13.11 -17.53
N ALA A 165 4.76 -13.01 -16.64
CA ALA A 165 6.13 -12.63 -16.98
C ALA A 165 6.89 -13.75 -17.73
N PRO A 166 7.85 -13.40 -18.60
CA PRO A 166 8.62 -14.39 -19.33
C PRO A 166 9.55 -15.16 -18.38
N ILE A 167 9.87 -16.41 -18.75
CA ILE A 167 10.54 -17.35 -17.84
C ILE A 167 11.89 -16.84 -17.33
N GLU A 168 12.64 -16.09 -18.14
CA GLU A 168 13.94 -15.50 -17.78
C GLU A 168 13.87 -14.50 -16.62
N GLU A 169 12.70 -13.99 -16.25
CA GLU A 169 12.51 -13.13 -15.09
C GLU A 169 12.48 -13.93 -13.77
N MET A 170 12.53 -15.26 -13.82
CA MET A 170 12.71 -16.14 -12.66
C MET A 170 11.69 -15.86 -11.53
N GLY A 171 10.43 -15.69 -11.92
CA GLY A 171 9.31 -15.43 -11.02
C GLY A 171 9.23 -14.00 -10.47
N PHE A 172 9.95 -13.06 -11.07
CA PHE A 172 9.66 -11.62 -10.96
C PHE A 172 8.69 -11.18 -12.05
N GLY A 173 7.94 -10.11 -11.78
CA GLY A 173 7.10 -9.41 -12.76
C GLY A 173 7.35 -7.91 -12.74
N TRP A 174 6.44 -7.11 -13.31
CA TRP A 174 6.45 -5.64 -13.26
C TRP A 174 7.79 -5.03 -13.65
N LYS A 175 8.42 -5.57 -14.71
CA LYS A 175 9.69 -5.05 -15.19
C LYS A 175 9.48 -3.63 -15.72
N ASN A 176 10.17 -2.67 -15.12
CA ASN A 176 9.97 -1.26 -15.40
C ASN A 176 11.01 -0.76 -16.41
N ALA A 177 10.54 -0.17 -17.51
CA ALA A 177 11.38 0.44 -18.54
C ALA A 177 11.62 1.96 -18.34
N HIS A 178 11.00 2.57 -17.34
CA HIS A 178 11.23 3.97 -16.99
C HIS A 178 12.59 4.16 -16.32
N GLY A 179 13.46 5.00 -16.91
CA GLY A 179 14.79 5.30 -16.36
C GLY A 179 15.61 4.04 -16.09
N SER A 180 16.08 3.88 -14.86
CA SER A 180 16.78 2.68 -14.38
C SER A 180 15.85 1.52 -13.99
N GLY A 181 14.53 1.77 -13.91
CA GLY A 181 13.49 0.82 -13.50
C GLY A 181 13.44 0.53 -11.99
N LYS A 182 14.24 1.23 -11.17
CA LYS A 182 14.42 0.98 -9.73
C LYS A 182 14.83 2.27 -9.01
N GLY A 183 14.92 2.20 -7.67
CA GLY A 183 15.33 3.36 -6.87
C GLY A 183 14.35 4.52 -7.07
N ARG A 184 14.85 5.72 -7.40
CA ARG A 184 14.02 6.89 -7.69
C ARG A 184 13.10 6.73 -8.90
N ASP A 185 13.43 5.81 -9.83
CA ASP A 185 12.66 5.55 -11.06
C ASP A 185 11.60 4.45 -10.88
N SER A 186 11.36 3.98 -9.64
CA SER A 186 10.44 2.89 -9.38
C SER A 186 8.98 3.29 -9.65
N ILE A 187 8.20 2.38 -10.24
CA ILE A 187 6.76 2.51 -10.43
C ILE A 187 6.11 1.25 -9.83
N THR A 188 5.16 1.44 -8.92
CA THR A 188 4.39 0.38 -8.26
C THR A 188 2.90 0.66 -8.34
N SER A 189 2.40 1.65 -7.59
CA SER A 189 0.98 2.02 -7.55
C SER A 189 0.64 3.14 -8.53
N GLY A 190 1.65 3.84 -9.05
CA GLY A 190 1.47 5.07 -9.85
C GLY A 190 1.34 6.33 -9.00
N LEU A 191 1.09 6.23 -7.69
CA LEU A 191 1.19 7.34 -6.74
C LEU A 191 2.65 7.60 -6.40
N GLU A 192 3.05 8.85 -6.14
CA GLU A 192 4.45 9.21 -5.92
C GLU A 192 4.65 10.14 -4.72
N GLY A 193 5.60 9.77 -3.85
CA GLY A 193 6.03 10.58 -2.71
C GLY A 193 5.87 9.86 -1.38
N ALA A 194 6.56 10.39 -0.36
CA ALA A 194 6.46 9.92 1.02
C ALA A 194 5.35 10.65 1.76
N TRP A 195 4.77 10.00 2.77
CA TRP A 195 3.78 10.64 3.64
C TRP A 195 4.39 11.55 4.69
N THR A 196 5.65 11.30 5.09
CA THR A 196 6.32 11.98 6.22
C THR A 196 7.71 12.51 5.84
N PRO A 197 8.25 13.52 6.55
CA PRO A 197 9.61 14.01 6.30
C PRO A 197 10.70 13.04 6.80
N ASN A 198 10.33 12.05 7.64
CA ASN A 198 11.21 11.02 8.19
C ASN A 198 10.69 9.61 7.85
N PRO A 199 10.72 9.16 6.57
CA PRO A 199 10.04 7.92 6.14
C PRO A 199 10.53 6.63 6.81
N THR A 200 11.66 6.65 7.50
CA THR A 200 12.27 5.47 8.15
C THR A 200 12.32 5.60 9.67
N LYS A 201 11.44 6.42 10.25
CA LYS A 201 11.39 6.67 11.68
C LYS A 201 9.95 6.70 12.17
N TRP A 202 9.70 6.04 13.29
CA TRP A 202 8.45 6.17 14.03
C TRP A 202 8.40 7.52 14.73
N ASP A 203 7.45 8.36 14.33
CA ASP A 203 7.09 9.63 14.97
C ASP A 203 5.63 9.99 14.63
N ASN A 204 5.18 11.20 14.97
CA ASN A 204 3.81 11.65 14.69
C ASN A 204 3.66 12.35 13.33
N GLY A 205 4.69 12.28 12.46
CA GLY A 205 4.80 13.10 11.26
C GLY A 205 3.63 12.95 10.28
N TYR A 206 2.99 11.77 10.22
CA TYR A 206 1.80 11.57 9.41
C TYR A 206 0.65 12.51 9.82
N PHE A 207 0.27 12.50 11.11
CA PHE A 207 -0.81 13.34 11.61
C PHE A 207 -0.40 14.83 11.66
N ASP A 208 0.85 15.11 12.01
CA ASP A 208 1.38 16.48 12.03
C ASP A 208 1.23 17.14 10.66
N LEU A 209 1.54 16.43 9.58
CA LEU A 209 1.34 16.92 8.21
C LEU A 209 -0.14 16.95 7.81
N LEU A 210 -0.88 15.85 8.04
CA LEU A 210 -2.26 15.71 7.61
C LEU A 210 -3.14 16.86 8.14
N PHE A 211 -2.95 17.25 9.40
CA PHE A 211 -3.69 18.35 10.03
C PHE A 211 -2.96 19.69 10.05
N GLY A 212 -1.64 19.72 9.82
CA GLY A 212 -0.84 20.94 9.80
C GLY A 212 -0.94 21.75 8.51
N TYR A 213 -1.38 21.12 7.42
CA TYR A 213 -1.47 21.74 6.11
C TYR A 213 -2.88 21.74 5.52
N GLU A 214 -3.10 22.68 4.61
CA GLU A 214 -4.13 22.54 3.58
C GLU A 214 -3.58 21.73 2.41
N TRP A 215 -4.47 21.02 1.72
CA TRP A 215 -4.12 20.06 0.68
C TRP A 215 -4.78 20.42 -0.64
N GLU A 216 -4.02 20.32 -1.73
CA GLU A 216 -4.54 20.46 -3.08
C GLU A 216 -4.47 19.13 -3.84
N LEU A 217 -5.49 18.87 -4.66
CA LEU A 217 -5.56 17.70 -5.52
C LEU A 217 -4.65 17.91 -6.74
N VAL A 218 -3.74 16.97 -6.95
CA VAL A 218 -2.77 16.98 -8.06
C VAL A 218 -2.75 15.62 -8.78
N LYS A 219 -1.97 15.55 -9.86
CA LYS A 219 -1.62 14.30 -10.52
C LYS A 219 -0.16 13.95 -10.22
N SER A 220 0.10 12.67 -9.94
CA SER A 220 1.46 12.13 -9.85
C SER A 220 2.16 12.17 -11.22
N PRO A 221 3.48 11.91 -11.30
CA PRO A 221 4.17 11.77 -12.59
C PRO A 221 3.59 10.65 -13.48
N ALA A 222 2.95 9.64 -12.89
CA ALA A 222 2.24 8.58 -13.60
C ALA A 222 0.76 8.93 -13.93
N GLY A 223 0.27 10.10 -13.52
CA GLY A 223 -1.11 10.53 -13.78
C GLY A 223 -2.16 10.04 -12.76
N ALA A 224 -1.76 9.47 -11.63
CA ALA A 224 -2.66 9.09 -10.54
C ALA A 224 -3.09 10.32 -9.72
N TYR A 225 -4.34 10.37 -9.24
CA TYR A 225 -4.80 11.39 -8.31
C TYR A 225 -4.17 11.22 -6.93
N GLN A 226 -3.56 12.30 -6.43
CA GLN A 226 -3.02 12.36 -5.08
C GLN A 226 -3.11 13.78 -4.54
N TRP A 227 -2.78 13.97 -3.27
CA TRP A 227 -2.86 15.24 -2.59
C TRP A 227 -1.46 15.72 -2.19
N GLN A 228 -1.21 17.02 -2.34
CA GLN A 228 0.03 17.67 -1.91
C GLN A 228 -0.28 18.83 -0.96
N ALA A 229 0.59 19.04 0.01
CA ALA A 229 0.48 20.15 0.94
C ALA A 229 0.65 21.48 0.19
N VAL A 230 -0.19 22.46 0.48
CA VAL A 230 -0.10 23.80 -0.10
C VAL A 230 0.97 24.59 0.64
N GLY A 231 2.07 24.91 -0.05
CA GLY A 231 3.17 25.70 0.50
C GLY A 231 3.88 25.07 1.70
N PRO A 232 4.40 23.83 1.59
CA PRO A 232 5.05 23.15 2.71
C PRO A 232 6.34 23.86 3.12
N GLU A 233 6.63 23.85 4.42
CA GLU A 233 7.94 24.25 4.91
C GLU A 233 9.03 23.26 4.47
N GLU A 234 10.26 23.75 4.26
CA GLU A 234 11.40 22.92 3.81
C GLU A 234 11.66 21.70 4.72
N LYS A 235 11.42 21.86 6.04
CA LYS A 235 11.58 20.80 7.03
C LYS A 235 10.58 19.64 6.87
N ASP A 236 9.46 19.92 6.20
CA ASP A 236 8.31 19.03 6.05
C ASP A 236 8.29 18.34 4.66
N LEU A 237 9.23 18.69 3.78
CA LEU A 237 9.58 17.89 2.60
C LEU A 237 10.20 16.56 3.04
N ALA A 238 10.23 15.55 2.17
CA ALA A 238 10.90 14.27 2.41
C ALA A 238 12.28 14.23 1.72
N PRO A 239 13.23 13.40 2.18
CA PRO A 239 14.45 13.11 1.42
C PRO A 239 14.13 12.29 0.16
N ASP A 240 14.86 12.53 -0.94
CA ASP A 240 14.87 11.61 -2.08
C ASP A 240 15.36 10.21 -1.68
N ALA A 241 14.83 9.19 -2.35
CA ALA A 241 15.05 7.79 -1.98
C ALA A 241 16.51 7.31 -2.19
N GLU A 242 17.28 7.98 -3.04
CA GLU A 242 18.68 7.62 -3.33
C GLU A 242 19.68 8.69 -2.92
N ASP A 243 19.26 9.96 -2.81
CA ASP A 243 20.09 11.06 -2.34
C ASP A 243 19.35 11.91 -1.30
N GLY A 244 19.58 11.61 -0.02
CA GLY A 244 18.92 12.32 1.08
C GLY A 244 19.25 13.82 1.21
N SER A 245 20.20 14.34 0.42
CA SER A 245 20.45 15.79 0.32
C SER A 245 19.43 16.51 -0.57
N VAL A 246 18.75 15.78 -1.46
CA VAL A 246 17.66 16.29 -2.28
C VAL A 246 16.35 16.19 -1.48
N ARG A 247 15.58 17.28 -1.46
CA ARG A 247 14.27 17.34 -0.83
C ARG A 247 13.17 17.26 -1.88
N VAL A 248 12.16 16.44 -1.63
CA VAL A 248 11.01 16.20 -2.50
C VAL A 248 9.71 16.41 -1.75
N PRO A 249 8.60 16.79 -2.43
CA PRO A 249 7.31 16.95 -1.78
C PRO A 249 6.82 15.68 -1.08
N THR A 250 6.16 15.85 0.05
CA THR A 250 5.33 14.81 0.67
C THR A 250 3.97 14.72 -0.02
N MET A 251 3.23 13.64 0.23
CA MET A 251 1.94 13.36 -0.39
C MET A 251 0.97 12.71 0.57
N MET A 252 -0.32 12.80 0.26
CA MET A 252 -1.40 12.00 0.85
C MET A 252 -2.22 11.36 -0.26
N THR A 253 -2.77 10.18 -0.01
CA THR A 253 -3.76 9.55 -0.90
C THR A 253 -5.17 10.09 -0.60
N THR A 254 -6.15 9.80 -1.47
CA THR A 254 -7.55 10.12 -1.14
C THR A 254 -8.02 9.35 0.10
N ALA A 255 -7.52 8.13 0.29
CA ALA A 255 -7.79 7.33 1.49
C ALA A 255 -7.19 7.94 2.77
N ASP A 256 -6.02 8.60 2.68
CA ASP A 256 -5.44 9.35 3.79
C ASP A 256 -6.28 10.59 4.12
N MET A 257 -6.70 11.33 3.09
CA MET A 257 -7.59 12.48 3.28
C MET A 257 -8.91 12.09 3.94
N ALA A 258 -9.39 10.86 3.75
CA ALA A 258 -10.57 10.36 4.45
C ALA A 258 -10.40 10.39 5.98
N MET A 259 -9.19 10.19 6.51
CA MET A 259 -8.90 10.29 7.95
C MET A 259 -9.07 11.72 8.49
N ARG A 260 -8.88 12.73 7.64
CA ARG A 260 -9.04 14.16 7.96
C ARG A 260 -10.47 14.67 7.77
N GLU A 261 -11.15 14.16 6.74
CA GLU A 261 -12.42 14.71 6.28
C GLU A 261 -13.65 13.98 6.84
N ASP A 262 -13.59 12.67 7.08
CA ASP A 262 -14.70 11.95 7.72
C ASP A 262 -14.83 12.36 9.19
N PRO A 263 -16.03 12.73 9.68
CA PRO A 263 -16.19 13.23 11.04
C PRO A 263 -15.73 12.27 12.14
N ILE A 264 -15.91 10.96 11.95
CA ILE A 264 -15.57 9.93 12.96
C ILE A 264 -14.06 9.71 12.94
N TYR A 265 -13.47 9.48 11.75
CA TYR A 265 -12.02 9.31 11.65
C TYR A 265 -11.25 10.56 12.07
N LYS A 266 -11.78 11.75 11.78
CA LYS A 266 -11.20 13.02 12.20
C LYS A 266 -11.19 13.19 13.71
N GLU A 267 -12.24 12.74 14.40
CA GLU A 267 -12.30 12.77 15.87
C GLU A 267 -11.26 11.83 16.48
N ILE A 268 -11.10 10.62 15.93
CA ILE A 268 -10.11 9.63 16.40
C ILE A 268 -8.67 10.08 16.10
N SER A 269 -8.46 10.74 14.97
CA SER A 269 -7.13 11.15 14.50
C SER A 269 -6.56 12.39 15.21
N LYS A 270 -7.33 13.05 16.09
CA LYS A 270 -6.97 14.30 16.79
C LYS A 270 -6.74 14.08 18.28
#